data_AF-A0A9X4MTL9-F1
#
_entry.id   AF-A0A9X4MTL9-F1
#
_cell.length_a   1.000
_cell.length_b   1.000
_cell.length_c   1.000
_cell.angle_alpha   90.00
_cell.angle_beta   90.00
_cell.angle_gamma   90.00
#
_symmetry.space_group_name_H-M   'P 1'
#
loop_
_entity.id
_entity.type
_entity.pdbx_description
1 polymer ?
#
loop_
_entity_poly.entity_id
_entity_poly.type
_entity_poly.pdbx_seq_one_letter_code
_entity_poly.pdbx_strand_id
1 'polypeptide(L)' 'MSKQQIMKRLKAIELALTNKEYNHEEIIAEWLAMVRHMVCYPEIEEQLEKMPYEINFHTFAENKEFRELIKTILTEEN' A
#
# COMPACT_ATOMS: atom_id res chain seq x y z
N MET A 1 10.40 -11.17 3.82
CA MET A 1 10.98 -10.06 3.03
C MET A 1 11.51 -9.03 3.98
N SER A 2 12.62 -8.36 3.66
CA SER A 2 13.05 -7.18 4.42
C SER A 2 12.16 -5.97 4.09
N LYS A 3 12.09 -5.01 5.01
CA LYS A 3 11.35 -3.74 4.84
C LYS A 3 11.72 -3.05 3.52
N GLN A 4 13.01 -3.00 3.20
CA GLN A 4 13.52 -2.46 1.93
C GLN A 4 13.01 -3.20 0.68
N GLN A 5 12.85 -4.52 0.73
CA GLN A 5 12.32 -5.29 -0.40
C GLN A 5 10.84 -4.98 -0.63
N ILE A 6 10.06 -4.84 0.44
CA ILE A 6 8.64 -4.49 0.36
C ILE A 6 8.48 -3.08 -0.23
N MET A 7 9.25 -2.11 0.26
CA MET A 7 9.26 -0.75 -0.27
C MET A 7 9.65 -0.68 -1.76
N LYS A 8 10.66 -1.46 -2.17
CA LYS A 8 11.05 -1.55 -3.58
C LYS A 8 9.93 -2.11 -4.44
N ARG A 9 9.20 -3.12 -3.95
CA ARG A 9 8.08 -3.73 -4.67
C ARG A 9 6.89 -2.78 -4.80
N LEU A 10 6.54 -2.06 -3.74
CA LEU A 10 5.48 -1.05 -3.75
C LEU A 10 5.74 0.06 -4.77
N LYS A 11 6.96 0.60 -4.82
CA LYS A 11 7.35 1.59 -5.84
C LYS A 11 7.17 1.08 -7.27
N ALA A 12 7.44 -0.21 -7.51
CA ALA A 12 7.24 -0.81 -8.83
C ALA A 12 5.75 -0.94 -9.19
N ILE A 13 4.90 -1.30 -8.22
CA ILE A 13 3.44 -1.40 -8.39
C ILE A 13 2.84 -0.01 -8.67
N GLU A 14 3.31 1.04 -8.01
CA GLU A 14 2.88 2.43 -8.26
C GLU A 14 3.22 2.93 -9.67
N LEU A 15 4.43 2.60 -10.15
CA LEU A 15 4.83 2.94 -11.50
C LEU A 15 3.93 2.22 -12.52
N ALA A 16 3.57 0.96 -12.25
CA ALA A 16 2.66 0.19 -13.07
C ALA A 16 1.22 0.77 -13.08
N LEU A 17 0.71 1.25 -11.93
CA LEU A 17 -0.57 1.99 -11.85
C LEU A 17 -0.59 3.22 -12.77
N THR A 18 0.52 3.95 -12.80
CA THR A 18 0.63 5.21 -13.53
C THR A 18 0.67 5.00 -15.04
N ASN A 19 1.28 3.90 -15.49
CA ASN A 19 1.45 3.60 -16.91
C ASN A 19 0.20 3.00 -17.58
N LYS A 20 -0.88 2.69 -16.83
CA LYS A 20 -2.15 2.10 -17.33
C LYS A 20 -2.00 0.80 -18.15
N GLU A 21 -0.82 0.16 -18.12
CA GLU A 21 -0.52 -1.05 -18.91
C GLU A 21 -1.05 -2.36 -18.30
N TYR A 22 -1.77 -2.29 -17.19
CA TYR A 22 -2.06 -3.45 -16.35
C TYR A 22 -3.54 -3.54 -15.94
N ASN A 23 -3.96 -4.76 -15.61
CA ASN A 23 -5.23 -5.00 -14.95
C ASN A 23 -5.20 -4.31 -13.58
N HIS A 24 -5.97 -3.23 -13.46
CA HIS A 24 -6.03 -2.39 -12.27
C HIS A 24 -6.34 -3.22 -11.01
N GLU A 25 -7.10 -4.30 -11.16
CA GLU A 25 -7.48 -5.17 -10.05
C GLU A 25 -6.30 -5.99 -9.51
N GLU A 26 -5.48 -6.55 -10.38
CA GLU A 26 -4.30 -7.37 -10.01
C GLU A 26 -3.27 -6.53 -9.25
N ILE A 27 -3.08 -5.30 -9.70
CA ILE A 27 -2.17 -4.34 -9.08
C ILE A 27 -2.65 -3.95 -7.68
N ILE A 28 -3.93 -3.64 -7.52
CA ILE A 28 -4.51 -3.29 -6.21
C ILE A 28 -4.40 -4.49 -5.26
N ALA A 29 -4.65 -5.70 -5.77
CA ALA A 29 -4.48 -6.94 -5.00
C ALA A 29 -3.02 -7.15 -4.55
N GLU A 30 -2.05 -6.94 -5.45
CA GLU A 30 -0.62 -7.04 -5.12
C GLU A 30 -0.21 -5.99 -4.08
N TRP A 31 -0.71 -4.75 -4.21
CA TRP A 31 -0.43 -3.67 -3.27
C TRP A 31 -0.99 -3.97 -1.87
N LEU A 32 -2.23 -4.44 -1.76
CA LEU A 32 -2.84 -4.85 -0.50
C LEU A 32 -2.12 -6.05 0.14
N ALA A 33 -1.59 -6.98 -0.66
CA ALA A 33 -0.75 -8.05 -0.15
C ALA A 33 0.55 -7.50 0.45
N MET A 34 1.17 -6.50 -0.18
CA MET A 34 2.37 -5.86 0.35
C MET A 34 2.10 -5.08 1.65
N VAL A 35 0.98 -4.37 1.76
CA VAL A 35 0.57 -3.71 3.02
C VAL A 35 0.41 -4.72 4.14
N ARG A 36 -0.26 -5.84 3.88
CA ARG A 36 -0.42 -6.93 4.87
C ARG A 36 0.91 -7.48 5.36
N HIS A 37 1.93 -7.55 4.50
CA HIS A 37 3.27 -7.95 4.92
C HIS A 37 3.97 -6.93 5.82
N MET A 38 3.55 -5.66 5.81
CA MET A 38 4.12 -4.62 6.66
C MET A 38 3.39 -4.42 7.98
N VAL A 39 2.17 -4.96 8.13
CA VAL A 39 1.51 -5.08 9.44
C VAL A 39 2.38 -5.89 10.42
N CYS A 40 3.32 -6.71 9.95
CA CYS A 40 4.30 -7.38 10.80
C CYS A 40 5.29 -6.42 11.50
N TYR A 41 5.28 -5.13 11.18
CA TYR A 41 6.06 -4.09 11.83
C TYR A 41 5.16 -3.29 12.79
N PRO A 42 5.41 -3.32 14.12
CA PRO A 42 4.52 -2.72 15.12
C PRO A 42 4.22 -1.23 14.87
N GLU A 43 5.20 -0.48 14.39
CA GLU A 43 5.07 0.95 14.08
C GLU A 43 4.15 1.23 12.88
N ILE A 44 4.06 0.28 11.94
CA ILE A 44 3.16 0.37 10.79
C ILE A 44 1.77 -0.16 11.18
N GLU A 45 1.71 -1.26 11.94
CA GLU A 45 0.45 -1.80 12.48
C GLU A 45 -0.33 -0.74 13.26
N GLU A 46 0.32 -0.05 14.20
CA GLU A 46 -0.32 1.00 15.01
C GLU A 46 -0.85 2.18 14.16
N GLN A 47 -0.13 2.55 13.10
CA GLN A 47 -0.56 3.60 12.18
C GLN A 47 -1.73 3.15 11.31
N LEU A 48 -1.73 1.89 10.86
CA LEU A 48 -2.80 1.32 10.06
C LEU A 48 -4.09 1.14 10.88
N GLU A 49 -3.99 0.74 12.15
CA GLU A 49 -5.15 0.64 13.06
C GLU A 49 -5.82 1.99 13.34
N LYS A 50 -5.05 3.08 13.32
CA LYS A 50 -5.56 4.45 13.52
C LYS A 50 -6.24 5.04 12.28
N MET A 51 -6.18 4.36 11.14
CA MET A 51 -6.79 4.88 9.92
C MET A 51 -8.32 4.90 10.02
N PRO A 52 -8.98 5.96 9.53
CA PRO A 52 -10.43 6.04 9.52
C PRO A 52 -11.08 5.23 8.37
N TYR A 53 -10.31 4.38 7.70
CA TYR A 53 -10.71 3.66 6.50
C TYR A 53 -10.45 2.16 6.62
N GLU A 54 -11.35 1.36 6.06
CA GLU A 54 -11.17 -0.08 5.97
C GLU A 54 -10.16 -0.45 4.87
N ILE A 55 -9.16 -1.27 5.21
CA ILE A 55 -8.12 -1.72 4.28
C ILE A 55 -8.66 -2.86 3.41
N ASN A 56 -9.35 -2.51 2.34
CA ASN A 56 -9.85 -3.47 1.35
C ASN A 56 -9.72 -2.94 -0.08
N PHE A 57 -10.03 -3.81 -1.04
CA PHE A 57 -9.93 -3.52 -2.46
C PHE A 57 -10.75 -2.30 -2.88
N HIS A 58 -12.00 -2.23 -2.45
CA HIS A 58 -12.95 -1.20 -2.87
C HIS A 58 -12.52 0.18 -2.37
N THR A 59 -12.17 0.30 -1.09
CA THR A 59 -11.60 1.51 -0.52
C THR A 59 -10.33 1.91 -1.26
N PHE A 60 -9.44 0.97 -1.57
CA PHE A 60 -8.23 1.27 -2.31
C PHE A 60 -8.51 1.74 -3.74
N ALA A 61 -9.47 1.15 -4.44
CA ALA A 61 -9.81 1.50 -5.83
C ALA A 61 -10.43 2.91 -5.92
N GLU A 62 -11.31 3.25 -4.98
CA GLU A 62 -12.17 4.42 -5.11
C GLU A 62 -11.69 5.62 -4.29
N ASN A 63 -10.92 5.40 -3.22
CA ASN A 63 -10.50 6.47 -2.33
C ASN A 63 -9.03 6.87 -2.55
N LYS A 64 -8.82 8.03 -3.17
CA LYS A 64 -7.49 8.60 -3.39
C LYS A 64 -6.80 9.02 -2.09
N GLU A 65 -7.53 9.60 -1.14
CA GLU A 65 -6.99 10.05 0.15
C GLU A 65 -6.44 8.87 0.96
N PHE A 66 -7.19 7.77 0.99
CA PHE A 66 -6.74 6.51 1.58
C PHE A 66 -5.44 6.00 0.96
N ARG A 67 -5.33 6.01 -0.38
CA ARG A 67 -4.09 5.61 -1.07
C ARG A 67 -2.91 6.49 -0.66
N GLU A 68 -3.10 7.81 -0.56
CA GLU A 68 -2.04 8.73 -0.13
C GLU A 68 -1.67 8.55 1.35
N LEU A 69 -2.63 8.29 2.24
CA LEU A 69 -2.36 8.02 3.65
C LEU A 69 -1.52 6.77 3.85
N ILE A 70 -1.88 5.65 3.21
CA ILE A 70 -1.03 4.47 3.31
C ILE A 70 0.34 4.75 2.70
N LYS A 71 0.45 5.48 1.57
CA LYS A 71 1.78 5.88 1.06
C LYS A 71 2.60 6.64 2.10
N THR A 72 2.02 7.59 2.81
CA THR A 72 2.74 8.36 3.85
C THR A 72 3.28 7.43 4.93
N ILE A 73 2.42 6.54 5.48
CA ILE A 73 2.81 5.55 6.51
C ILE A 73 3.99 4.69 6.04
N LEU A 74 4.01 4.36 4.75
CA LEU A 74 5.05 3.51 4.16
C LEU A 74 6.32 4.27 3.79
N THR A 75 6.22 5.57 3.49
CA THR A 75 7.34 6.40 3.00
C THR A 75 8.05 7.18 4.11
N GLU A 76 7.42 7.36 5.28
CA GLU A 76 7.99 8.08 6.43
C GLU A 76 9.21 7.41 7.09
N GLU A 77 9.65 6.23 6.62
CA GLU A 77 10.99 5.71 6.95
C GLU A 77 12.02 5.98 5.86
N ASN A 78 12.44 7.25 5.78
CA ASN A 78 13.63 7.64 5.05
C ASN A 78 14.51 8.53 5.93
#